data_AF-A0A4Y7JAZ5-F1
#
_entry.id   AF-A0A4Y7JAZ5-F1
#
_cell.length_a   1.000
_cell.length_b   1.000
_cell.length_c   1.000
_cell.angle_alpha   90.00
_cell.angle_beta   90.00
_cell.angle_gamma   90.00
#
_symmetry.space_group_name_H-M   'P 1'
#
loop_
_entity.id
_entity.type
_entity.pdbx_description
1 polymer ?
#
loop_
_entity_poly.entity_id
_entity_poly.type
_entity_poly.pdbx_seq_one_letter_code
_entity_poly.pdbx_strand_id
1 'polypeptide(L)'
;MALEALSLSFSSQALFSRKTFHGRSLRSCCFSRTSLSINICNRIERWYNPNSNKTFVHPKIIRRWVESDSPPPHSNDKFTVVSYNVLSEKNASKHGGLYSNVACQFVNWDYRKKLICEELIGLDSDIICLQEVDRYNDLSATMEKEGYVGNYKRRTGDATDGCAMFWKPNVFKLLEGESIEFKEFELRDNIAQLSVFEVVDTFV
;
A
#
# COMPACT_ATOMS: atom_id res chain seq x y z
N MET A 1 -1.59 22.96 14.96
CA MET A 1 -1.56 23.12 13.49
C MET A 1 -2.41 22.04 12.86
N ALA A 2 -3.21 22.35 11.84
CA ALA A 2 -3.97 21.33 11.11
C ALA A 2 -3.11 20.77 9.97
N LEU A 3 -3.01 19.44 9.87
CA LEU A 3 -2.24 18.73 8.84
C LEU A 3 -3.17 17.92 7.95
N GLU A 4 -2.98 18.02 6.62
CA GLU A 4 -3.72 17.23 5.64
C GLU A 4 -2.92 15.98 5.26
N ALA A 5 -3.49 14.80 5.50
CA ALA A 5 -3.00 13.54 4.96
C ALA A 5 -3.92 13.06 3.84
N LEU A 6 -3.33 12.73 2.70
CA LEU A 6 -4.05 12.19 1.54
C LEU A 6 -3.64 10.75 1.29
N SER A 7 -4.61 9.84 1.35
CA SER A 7 -4.46 8.48 0.81
C SER A 7 -5.21 8.41 -0.52
N LEU A 8 -4.46 8.44 -1.63
CA LEU A 8 -5.02 8.35 -2.99
C LEU A 8 -4.95 6.91 -3.49
N SER A 9 -6.08 6.31 -3.86
CA SER A 9 -6.10 5.03 -4.59
C SER A 9 -5.90 5.30 -6.08
N PHE A 10 -4.65 5.28 -6.57
CA PHE A 10 -4.40 5.17 -8.00
C PHE A 10 -4.28 3.70 -8.38
N SER A 11 -5.40 3.08 -8.77
CA SER A 11 -5.35 1.78 -9.45
C SER A 11 -4.87 2.00 -10.89
N SER A 12 -3.55 1.99 -11.04
CA SER A 12 -2.87 1.78 -12.31
C SER A 12 -1.53 1.13 -12.00
N GLN A 13 -1.31 -0.03 -12.60
CA GLN A 13 -0.06 -0.77 -12.55
C GLN A 13 1.14 0.18 -12.77
N ALA A 14 2.15 0.04 -11.88
CA ALA A 14 3.51 0.61 -11.94
C ALA A 14 3.67 2.14 -12.10
N LEU A 15 4.08 2.83 -11.03
CA LEU A 15 5.46 3.30 -10.82
C LEU A 15 5.51 4.30 -9.65
N PHE A 16 6.54 4.15 -8.83
CA PHE A 16 6.99 5.17 -7.88
C PHE A 16 7.23 6.48 -8.65
N SER A 17 6.54 7.55 -8.26
CA SER A 17 6.83 8.87 -8.81
C SER A 17 6.44 9.93 -7.79
N ARG A 18 7.45 10.59 -7.20
CA ARG A 18 7.30 12.00 -6.85
C ARG A 18 6.85 12.71 -8.13
N LYS A 19 5.73 13.42 -8.09
CA LYS A 19 5.38 14.39 -9.14
C LYS A 19 5.03 15.73 -8.54
N THR A 20 5.89 16.69 -8.82
CA THR A 20 5.48 18.04 -9.22
C THR A 20 4.72 17.95 -10.55
N PHE A 21 3.60 18.67 -10.64
CA PHE A 21 2.76 18.79 -11.83
C PHE A 21 3.56 19.36 -13.02
N HIS A 22 3.28 18.91 -14.25
CA HIS A 22 3.21 19.66 -15.52
C HIS A 22 2.82 18.67 -16.65
N GLY A 23 1.86 19.06 -17.50
CA GLY A 23 1.18 18.16 -18.43
C GLY A 23 1.81 17.99 -19.81
N ARG A 24 1.48 16.87 -20.47
CA ARG A 24 0.86 16.79 -21.82
C ARG A 24 0.67 15.33 -22.26
N SER A 25 -0.31 15.18 -23.13
CA SER A 25 -0.95 14.00 -23.76
C SER A 25 -0.01 12.99 -24.44
N LEU A 26 -0.43 11.71 -24.53
CA LEU A 26 -0.58 10.97 -25.81
C LEU A 26 -1.20 9.56 -25.68
N ARG A 27 -2.32 9.38 -26.40
CA ARG A 27 -2.87 8.28 -27.22
C ARG A 27 -2.68 6.77 -26.91
N SER A 28 -3.86 6.14 -26.86
CA SER A 28 -4.34 4.77 -27.12
C SER A 28 -3.57 3.90 -28.13
N CYS A 29 -3.55 2.58 -27.87
CA CYS A 29 -3.91 1.55 -28.86
C CYS A 29 -4.35 0.21 -28.21
N CYS A 30 -5.44 -0.35 -28.75
CA CYS A 30 -6.05 -1.65 -28.43
C CYS A 30 -5.22 -2.82 -28.96
N PHE A 31 -5.33 -4.02 -28.36
CA PHE A 31 -5.40 -5.28 -29.13
C PHE A 31 -6.02 -6.44 -28.32
N SER A 32 -6.43 -7.45 -29.07
CA SER A 32 -7.58 -8.34 -28.92
C SER A 32 -7.37 -9.59 -28.04
N ARG A 33 -8.50 -10.18 -27.63
CA ARG A 33 -8.67 -11.54 -27.07
C ARG A 33 -7.87 -12.62 -27.82
N THR A 34 -7.43 -13.63 -27.07
CA THR A 34 -7.73 -15.04 -27.37
C THR A 34 -7.47 -15.91 -26.13
N SER A 35 -8.38 -16.87 -25.90
CA SER A 35 -8.29 -17.90 -24.87
C SER A 35 -7.23 -18.93 -25.25
N LEU A 36 -6.51 -19.47 -24.26
CA LEU A 36 -5.94 -20.82 -24.31
C LEU A 36 -5.62 -21.26 -22.88
N SER A 37 -6.43 -22.21 -22.38
CA SER A 37 -6.17 -22.97 -21.17
C SER A 37 -4.94 -23.85 -21.41
N ILE A 38 -3.80 -23.51 -20.81
CA ILE A 38 -2.61 -24.36 -20.84
C ILE A 38 -2.03 -24.39 -19.43
N ASN A 39 -1.81 -25.61 -18.93
CA ASN A 39 -1.17 -25.93 -17.66
C ASN A 39 0.25 -25.33 -17.60
N ILE A 40 0.43 -24.21 -16.90
CA ILE A 40 1.73 -23.51 -16.72
C ILE A 40 2.29 -23.81 -15.33
N CYS A 41 2.37 -25.09 -14.94
CA CYS A 41 3.04 -25.48 -13.68
C CYS A 41 4.51 -25.92 -13.90
N ASN A 42 4.96 -26.05 -15.14
CA ASN A 42 6.24 -26.72 -15.46
C ASN A 42 7.37 -25.80 -15.92
N ARG A 43 7.42 -24.52 -15.52
CA ARG A 43 8.55 -23.64 -15.89
C ARG A 43 9.09 -22.83 -14.72
N ILE A 44 9.50 -23.55 -13.68
CA ILE A 44 9.99 -23.05 -12.38
C ILE A 44 11.53 -22.88 -12.32
N GLU A 45 12.28 -23.17 -13.39
CA GLU A 45 13.72 -23.46 -13.26
C GLU A 45 14.70 -22.28 -13.13
N ARG A 46 14.28 -21.00 -13.08
CA ARG A 46 15.27 -19.91 -12.94
C ARG A 46 15.53 -19.39 -11.53
N TRP A 47 14.66 -19.68 -10.56
CA TRP A 47 14.84 -19.22 -9.16
C TRP A 47 14.61 -20.32 -8.12
N TYR A 48 14.13 -21.50 -8.53
CA TYR A 48 13.88 -22.63 -7.64
C TYR A 48 14.82 -23.78 -7.99
N ASN A 49 15.73 -24.09 -7.08
CA ASN A 49 16.58 -25.27 -7.14
C ASN A 49 16.06 -26.29 -6.10
N PRO A 50 15.41 -27.39 -6.50
CA PRO A 50 14.84 -28.38 -5.58
C PRO A 50 15.90 -29.18 -4.80
N ASN A 51 17.19 -29.07 -5.16
CA ASN A 51 18.28 -29.85 -4.57
C ASN A 51 19.16 -29.08 -3.58
N SER A 52 18.78 -27.87 -3.13
CA SER A 52 19.53 -27.19 -2.07
C SER A 52 18.94 -27.48 -0.70
N ASN A 53 19.58 -28.38 0.06
CA ASN A 53 19.44 -28.50 1.52
C ASN A 53 20.00 -27.27 2.28
N LYS A 54 19.90 -26.07 1.70
CA LYS A 54 20.27 -24.82 2.35
C LYS A 54 19.00 -24.24 2.93
N THR A 55 18.98 -24.05 4.25
CA THR A 55 18.01 -23.16 4.92
C THR A 55 17.87 -21.89 4.09
N PHE A 56 16.66 -21.64 3.58
CA PHE A 56 16.38 -20.49 2.71
C PHE A 56 16.43 -19.24 3.59
N VAL A 57 17.63 -18.67 3.75
CA VAL A 57 17.81 -17.40 4.43
C VAL A 57 17.26 -16.34 3.49
N HIS A 58 16.04 -15.87 3.78
CA HIS A 58 15.51 -14.71 3.08
C HIS A 58 16.53 -13.56 3.22
N PRO A 59 17.09 -13.04 2.11
CA PRO A 59 18.02 -11.92 2.20
C PRO A 59 17.28 -10.77 2.87
N LYS A 60 17.79 -10.33 4.02
CA LYS A 60 17.20 -9.21 4.77
C LYS A 60 17.27 -7.97 3.88
N ILE A 61 16.12 -7.50 3.40
CA ILE A 61 16.04 -6.23 2.67
C ILE A 61 16.26 -5.13 3.70
N ILE A 62 17.36 -4.39 3.56
CA ILE A 62 17.69 -3.28 4.45
C ILE A 62 17.45 -1.99 3.68
N ARG A 63 16.43 -1.22 4.08
CA ARG A 63 16.21 0.15 3.59
C ARG A 63 17.05 1.10 4.43
N ARG A 64 17.71 2.06 3.78
CA ARG A 64 18.50 3.11 4.45
C ARG A 64 17.78 4.44 4.31
N TRP A 65 17.70 5.19 5.40
CA TRP A 65 17.27 6.57 5.36
C TRP A 65 18.29 7.40 4.57
N VAL A 66 17.77 8.31 3.75
CA VAL A 66 18.57 9.28 3.01
C VAL A 66 18.08 10.65 3.48
N GLU A 67 19.01 11.45 4.00
CA GLU A 67 18.71 12.81 4.42
C GLU A 67 18.46 13.71 3.19
N SER A 68 17.62 14.72 3.36
CA SER A 68 17.39 15.73 2.34
C SER A 68 18.61 16.64 2.22
N ASP A 69 19.03 16.99 0.99
CA ASP A 69 20.13 17.93 0.74
C ASP A 69 19.88 19.31 1.39
N SER A 70 18.62 19.65 1.61
CA SER A 70 18.18 20.85 2.32
C SER A 70 17.20 20.45 3.43
N PRO A 71 17.69 20.13 4.65
CA PRO A 71 16.81 19.84 5.77
C PRO A 71 16.08 21.13 6.20
N PRO A 72 14.77 21.07 6.53
CA PRO A 72 14.10 22.20 7.12
C PRO A 72 14.78 22.57 8.46
N PRO A 73 14.64 23.83 8.94
CA PRO A 73 15.13 24.24 10.25
C PRO A 73 14.70 23.24 11.33
N HIS A 74 15.50 23.09 12.39
CA HIS A 74 15.14 22.25 13.52
C HIS A 74 13.83 22.74 14.16
N SER A 75 12.70 22.16 13.75
CA SER A 75 11.42 22.26 14.42
C SER A 75 11.18 20.98 15.21
N ASN A 76 10.43 21.12 16.31
CA ASN A 76 9.93 19.98 17.09
C ASN A 76 8.75 19.28 16.39
N ASP A 77 8.24 19.85 15.29
CA ASP A 77 7.08 19.36 14.55
C ASP A 77 7.49 18.37 13.45
N LYS A 78 8.25 17.33 13.81
CA LYS A 78 8.65 16.26 12.88
C LYS A 78 7.78 15.03 13.10
N PHE A 79 7.30 14.47 12.00
CA PHE A 79 6.57 13.22 11.98
C PHE A 79 6.90 12.43 10.72
N THR A 80 6.49 11.17 10.72
CA THR A 80 6.80 10.19 9.68
C THR A 80 5.52 9.71 9.00
N VAL A 81 5.61 9.55 7.68
CA VAL A 81 4.49 9.08 6.85
C VAL A 81 4.96 7.95 5.96
N VAL A 82 4.20 6.86 5.96
CA VAL A 82 4.36 5.74 5.02
C VAL A 82 3.22 5.74 4.02
N SER A 83 3.54 5.47 2.75
CA SER A 83 2.55 5.14 1.73
C SER A 83 2.92 3.81 1.10
N TYR A 84 2.00 2.84 1.14
CA TYR A 84 2.31 1.47 0.75
C TYR A 84 1.12 0.76 0.07
N ASN A 85 1.33 0.29 -1.16
CA ASN A 85 0.36 -0.54 -1.86
C ASN A 85 0.58 -2.01 -1.46
N VAL A 86 -0.41 -2.63 -0.81
CA VAL A 86 -0.28 -3.96 -0.20
C VAL A 86 -0.62 -5.11 -1.14
N LEU A 87 -1.00 -4.82 -2.38
CA LEU A 87 -1.52 -5.77 -3.37
C LEU A 87 -2.69 -6.60 -2.83
N SER A 88 -3.91 -6.25 -3.25
CA SER A 88 -5.11 -6.92 -2.74
C SER A 88 -5.11 -8.41 -3.04
N GLU A 89 -5.65 -9.23 -2.14
CA GLU A 89 -5.73 -10.68 -2.34
C GLU A 89 -6.57 -11.04 -3.57
N LYS A 90 -7.65 -10.30 -3.80
CA LYS A 90 -8.47 -10.49 -5.01
C LYS A 90 -7.74 -10.07 -6.28
N ASN A 91 -6.96 -8.99 -6.28
CA ASN A 91 -6.18 -8.62 -7.47
C ASN A 91 -5.07 -9.65 -7.74
N ALA A 92 -4.37 -10.10 -6.70
CA ALA A 92 -3.35 -11.14 -6.80
C ALA A 92 -3.94 -12.43 -7.40
N SER A 93 -5.11 -12.86 -6.90
CA SER A 93 -5.83 -14.05 -7.39
C SER A 93 -6.34 -13.88 -8.83
N LYS A 94 -6.98 -12.75 -9.14
CA LYS A 94 -7.55 -12.45 -10.46
C LYS A 94 -6.48 -12.37 -11.55
N HIS A 95 -5.29 -11.91 -11.18
CA HIS A 95 -4.17 -11.69 -12.10
C HIS A 95 -3.00 -12.62 -11.81
N GLY A 96 -3.27 -13.87 -11.39
CA GLY A 96 -2.21 -14.85 -11.05
C GLY A 96 -1.15 -15.07 -12.13
N GLY A 97 -1.49 -14.88 -13.41
CA GLY A 97 -0.53 -14.94 -14.51
C GLY A 97 0.61 -13.93 -14.42
N LEU A 98 0.38 -12.75 -13.82
CA LEU A 98 1.41 -11.72 -13.57
C LEU A 98 2.48 -12.20 -12.57
N TYR A 99 2.13 -13.18 -11.73
CA TYR A 99 2.97 -13.73 -10.69
C TYR A 99 3.36 -15.18 -10.97
N SER A 100 3.30 -15.61 -12.23
CA SER A 100 3.60 -17.00 -12.65
C SER A 100 5.04 -17.45 -12.35
N ASN A 101 5.96 -16.50 -12.17
CA ASN A 101 7.34 -16.74 -11.77
C ASN A 101 7.55 -16.70 -10.24
N VAL A 102 6.50 -16.51 -9.45
CA VAL A 102 6.53 -16.45 -7.99
C VAL A 102 5.89 -17.73 -7.44
N ALA A 103 6.54 -18.38 -6.47
CA ALA A 103 5.97 -19.55 -5.82
C ALA A 103 4.63 -19.19 -5.15
N CYS A 104 3.60 -20.04 -5.32
CA CYS A 104 2.23 -19.75 -4.84
C CYS A 104 2.17 -19.42 -3.34
N GLN A 105 3.03 -20.06 -2.53
CA GLN A 105 3.17 -19.78 -1.10
C GLN A 105 3.52 -18.32 -0.79
N PHE A 106 4.26 -17.63 -1.67
CA PHE A 106 4.65 -16.23 -1.50
C PHE A 106 3.59 -15.24 -1.99
N VAL A 107 2.65 -15.71 -2.83
CA VAL A 107 1.49 -14.94 -3.28
C VAL A 107 0.32 -15.09 -2.31
N ASN A 108 0.28 -16.18 -1.53
CA ASN A 108 -0.75 -16.45 -0.55
C ASN A 108 -0.88 -15.30 0.47
N TRP A 109 -2.12 -14.88 0.74
CA TRP A 109 -2.42 -13.77 1.66
C TRP A 109 -1.80 -13.93 3.04
N ASP A 110 -1.89 -15.09 3.67
CA ASP A 110 -1.42 -15.24 5.06
C ASP A 110 0.09 -15.09 5.18
N TYR A 111 0.83 -15.57 4.17
CA TYR A 111 2.26 -15.34 4.08
C TYR A 111 2.57 -13.86 3.86
N ARG A 112 1.93 -13.21 2.88
CA ARG A 112 2.15 -11.79 2.56
C ARG A 112 1.78 -10.89 3.72
N LYS A 113 0.62 -11.10 4.34
CA LYS A 113 0.11 -10.36 5.49
C LYS A 113 1.15 -10.30 6.61
N LYS A 114 1.77 -11.44 6.94
CA LYS A 114 2.80 -11.49 7.97
C LYS A 114 3.95 -10.54 7.64
N LEU A 115 4.48 -10.61 6.42
CA LEU A 115 5.60 -9.76 5.99
C LEU A 115 5.19 -8.28 5.86
N ILE A 116 3.97 -7.99 5.40
CA ILE A 116 3.43 -6.63 5.33
C ILE A 116 3.33 -6.04 6.73
N CYS A 117 2.76 -6.76 7.70
CA CYS A 117 2.68 -6.29 9.07
C CYS A 117 4.08 -6.09 9.68
N GLU A 118 5.00 -7.05 9.50
CA GLU A 118 6.39 -6.91 9.99
C GLU A 118 7.08 -5.66 9.42
N GLU A 119 6.88 -5.35 8.12
CA GLU A 119 7.41 -4.14 7.50
C GLU A 119 6.76 -2.87 8.08
N LEU A 120 5.42 -2.81 8.17
CA LEU A 120 4.72 -1.63 8.67
C LEU A 120 5.08 -1.30 10.12
N ILE A 121 5.19 -2.32 10.97
CA ILE A 121 5.64 -2.19 12.36
C ILE A 121 7.10 -1.74 12.42
N GLY A 122 7.97 -2.34 11.61
CA GLY A 122 9.39 -1.98 11.57
C GLY A 122 9.65 -0.56 11.07
N LEU A 123 8.75 0.01 10.27
CA LEU A 123 8.80 1.40 9.83
C LEU A 123 8.35 2.39 10.92
N ASP A 124 7.58 1.92 11.92
CA ASP A 124 7.13 2.65 13.12
C ASP A 124 6.62 4.09 12.85
N SER A 125 5.96 4.29 11.70
CA SER A 125 5.62 5.63 11.23
C SER A 125 4.38 6.21 11.89
N ASP A 126 4.32 7.53 12.09
CA ASP A 126 3.21 8.16 12.82
C ASP A 126 1.88 8.10 12.05
N ILE A 127 1.95 8.16 10.71
CA ILE A 127 0.83 7.98 9.78
C ILE A 127 1.21 6.94 8.72
N ILE A 128 0.31 6.00 8.45
CA ILE A 128 0.48 4.94 7.45
C ILE A 128 -0.73 4.97 6.51
N CYS A 129 -0.49 5.22 5.23
CA CYS A 129 -1.48 5.19 4.16
C CYS A 129 -1.30 3.93 3.30
N LEU A 130 -2.32 3.08 3.25
CA LEU A 130 -2.29 1.84 2.46
C LEU A 130 -3.23 1.92 1.25
N GLN A 131 -2.79 1.35 0.12
CA GLN A 131 -3.60 1.17 -1.09
C GLN A 131 -3.76 -0.32 -1.44
N GLU A 132 -4.78 -0.63 -2.24
CA GLU A 132 -5.18 -2.00 -2.61
C GLU A 132 -5.51 -2.88 -1.39
N VAL A 133 -6.15 -2.31 -0.38
CA VAL A 133 -6.56 -3.05 0.82
C VAL A 133 -7.92 -3.71 0.59
N ASP A 134 -8.00 -5.03 0.58
CA ASP A 134 -9.27 -5.79 0.55
C ASP A 134 -9.49 -6.69 1.78
N ARG A 135 -8.50 -6.74 2.67
CA ARG A 135 -8.47 -7.52 3.91
C ARG A 135 -8.15 -6.64 5.11
N TYR A 136 -8.87 -5.52 5.22
CA TYR A 136 -8.63 -4.49 6.24
C TYR A 136 -8.58 -5.05 7.67
N ASN A 137 -9.56 -5.87 8.06
CA ASN A 137 -9.66 -6.42 9.42
C ASN A 137 -8.41 -7.23 9.83
N ASP A 138 -7.77 -7.91 8.88
CA ASP A 138 -6.57 -8.70 9.15
C ASP A 138 -5.37 -7.79 9.47
N LEU A 139 -5.30 -6.62 8.83
CA LEU A 139 -4.27 -5.61 9.07
C LEU A 139 -4.60 -4.80 10.33
N SER A 140 -5.84 -4.32 10.48
CA SER A 140 -6.25 -3.46 11.59
C SER A 140 -6.07 -4.14 12.94
N ALA A 141 -6.41 -5.43 13.06
CA ALA A 141 -6.20 -6.19 14.28
C ALA A 141 -4.73 -6.30 14.72
N THR A 142 -3.79 -6.15 13.78
CA THR A 142 -2.36 -6.09 14.09
C THR A 142 -1.95 -4.67 14.45
N MET A 143 -2.34 -3.68 13.63
CA MET A 143 -1.99 -2.27 13.86
C MET A 143 -2.54 -1.73 15.19
N GLU A 144 -3.74 -2.14 15.60
CA GLU A 144 -4.36 -1.75 16.87
C GLU A 144 -3.54 -2.21 18.08
N LYS A 145 -2.91 -3.40 18.01
CA LYS A 145 -2.03 -3.90 19.08
C LYS A 145 -0.76 -3.07 19.20
N GLU A 146 -0.34 -2.45 18.10
CA GLU A 146 0.82 -1.57 18.01
C GLU A 146 0.45 -0.10 18.31
N GLY A 147 -0.76 0.14 18.83
CA GLY A 147 -1.21 1.45 19.29
C GLY A 147 -1.76 2.36 18.19
N TYR A 148 -2.01 1.86 16.99
CA TYR A 148 -2.64 2.63 15.92
C TYR A 148 -4.17 2.58 16.01
N VAL A 149 -4.81 3.64 15.55
CA VAL A 149 -6.21 3.62 15.12
C VAL A 149 -6.27 3.74 13.60
N GLY A 150 -7.35 3.30 12.97
CA GLY A 150 -7.44 3.33 11.52
C GLY A 150 -8.83 3.54 10.96
N ASN A 151 -8.85 4.04 9.72
CA ASN A 151 -10.03 4.18 8.88
C ASN A 151 -9.82 3.46 7.55
N TYR A 152 -10.89 2.97 6.95
CA TYR A 152 -10.89 2.27 5.68
C TYR A 152 -12.04 2.72 4.81
N LYS A 153 -11.74 3.02 3.54
CA LYS A 153 -12.73 3.27 2.51
C LYS A 153 -12.50 2.25 1.40
N ARG A 154 -13.55 1.53 1.08
CA ARG A 154 -13.59 0.63 -0.07
C ARG A 154 -13.94 1.40 -1.35
N ARG A 155 -13.40 0.97 -2.49
CA ARG A 155 -13.82 1.45 -3.80
C ARG A 155 -15.28 1.12 -4.10
N THR A 156 -15.88 1.95 -4.93
CA THR A 156 -17.19 1.65 -5.53
C THR A 156 -17.05 0.76 -6.76
N GLY A 157 -18.14 0.12 -7.17
CA GLY A 157 -18.16 -0.80 -8.31
C GLY A 157 -17.68 -2.22 -8.00
N ASP A 158 -17.16 -2.90 -9.03
CA ASP A 158 -16.79 -4.33 -8.96
C ASP A 158 -15.47 -4.58 -8.20
N ALA A 159 -14.60 -3.56 -8.16
CA ALA A 159 -13.35 -3.62 -7.42
C ALA A 159 -13.65 -3.61 -5.91
N THR A 160 -13.08 -4.55 -5.17
CA THR A 160 -13.40 -4.71 -3.74
C THR A 160 -12.27 -4.26 -2.82
N ASP A 161 -11.18 -3.78 -3.40
CA ASP A 161 -10.08 -3.17 -2.70
C ASP A 161 -10.40 -1.71 -2.33
N GLY A 162 -9.53 -1.10 -1.56
CA GLY A 162 -9.72 0.23 -1.03
C GLY A 162 -8.43 0.86 -0.52
N CYS A 163 -8.60 1.93 0.23
CA CYS A 163 -7.54 2.61 0.95
C CYS A 163 -7.79 2.52 2.44
N ALA A 164 -6.72 2.35 3.19
CA ALA A 164 -6.73 2.48 4.64
C ALA A 164 -5.76 3.57 5.08
N MET A 165 -6.06 4.20 6.20
CA MET A 165 -5.15 5.10 6.89
C MET A 165 -5.08 4.67 8.35
N PHE A 166 -3.88 4.49 8.86
CA PHE A 166 -3.61 4.24 10.27
C PHE A 166 -2.79 5.40 10.83
N TRP A 167 -3.05 5.80 12.07
CA TRP A 167 -2.28 6.83 12.75
C TRP A 167 -2.15 6.55 14.24
N LYS A 168 -1.10 7.09 14.85
CA LYS A 168 -0.86 7.03 16.30
C LYS A 168 -1.72 8.09 17.02
N PRO A 169 -2.74 7.71 17.82
CA PRO A 169 -3.67 8.66 18.43
C PRO A 169 -3.04 9.50 19.55
N ASN A 170 -1.90 9.08 20.09
CA ASN A 170 -1.10 9.86 21.04
C ASN A 170 -0.24 10.94 20.36
N VAL A 171 -0.11 10.91 19.02
CA VAL A 171 0.59 11.93 18.22
C VAL A 171 -0.41 12.77 17.43
N PHE A 172 -1.46 12.14 16.88
CA PHE A 172 -2.42 12.78 16.01
C PHE A 172 -3.86 12.51 16.44
N LYS A 173 -4.61 13.59 16.64
CA LYS A 173 -6.06 13.54 16.83
C LYS A 173 -6.75 13.86 15.50
N LEU A 174 -7.57 12.94 15.01
CA LEU A 174 -8.38 13.17 13.81
C LEU A 174 -9.45 14.22 14.13
N LEU A 175 -9.42 15.34 13.41
CA LEU A 175 -10.43 16.40 13.51
C LEU A 175 -11.57 16.18 12.51
N GLU A 176 -11.19 15.89 11.26
CA GLU A 176 -12.13 15.73 10.16
C GLU A 176 -11.63 14.66 9.19
N GLY A 177 -12.56 13.90 8.62
CA GLY A 177 -12.26 12.89 7.63
C GLY A 177 -13.32 12.88 6.54
N GLU A 178 -12.88 12.93 5.29
CA GLU A 178 -13.75 12.88 4.12
C GLU A 178 -13.30 11.75 3.20
N SER A 179 -14.27 11.11 2.54
CA SER A 179 -14.02 10.15 1.47
C SER A 179 -14.51 10.72 0.15
N ILE A 180 -13.62 10.77 -0.84
CA ILE A 180 -13.94 11.25 -2.18
C ILE A 180 -14.16 10.04 -3.06
N GLU A 181 -15.35 9.94 -3.65
CA GLU A 181 -15.64 8.96 -4.69
C GLU A 181 -15.46 9.63 -6.05
N PHE A 182 -14.41 9.26 -6.78
CA PHE A 182 -14.11 9.90 -8.07
C PHE A 182 -15.25 9.72 -9.09
N LYS A 183 -16.07 8.69 -8.92
CA LYS A 183 -17.28 8.45 -9.72
C LYS A 183 -18.28 9.60 -9.69
N GLU A 184 -18.40 10.31 -8.56
CA GLU A 184 -19.29 11.47 -8.42
C GLU A 184 -18.88 12.63 -9.36
N PHE A 185 -17.63 12.62 -9.82
CA PHE A 185 -17.05 13.57 -10.76
C PHE A 185 -16.93 12.99 -12.18
N GLU A 186 -17.72 11.97 -12.51
CA GLU A 186 -17.72 11.28 -13.81
C GLU A 186 -16.37 10.60 -14.17
N LEU A 187 -15.55 10.29 -13.16
CA LEU A 187 -14.29 9.56 -13.33
C LEU A 187 -14.46 8.06 -13.00
N ARG A 188 -13.37 7.31 -13.13
CA ARG A 188 -13.33 5.87 -12.76
C ARG A 188 -13.67 5.67 -11.27
N ASP A 189 -14.07 4.45 -10.89
CA ASP A 189 -14.41 4.06 -9.51
C ASP A 189 -13.18 3.99 -8.56
N ASN A 190 -12.31 4.98 -8.63
CA ASN A 190 -11.28 5.20 -7.64
C ASN A 190 -11.89 5.91 -6.43
N ILE A 191 -11.14 5.90 -5.33
CA ILE A 191 -11.48 6.63 -4.11
C ILE A 191 -10.26 7.35 -3.56
N ALA A 192 -10.51 8.36 -2.74
CA ALA A 192 -9.51 8.97 -1.89
C ALA A 192 -10.06 9.14 -0.47
N GLN A 193 -9.15 9.20 0.49
CA GLN A 193 -9.44 9.68 1.84
C GLN A 193 -8.63 10.94 2.10
N LEU A 194 -9.33 11.97 2.59
CA LEU A 194 -8.75 13.17 3.14
C LEU A 194 -8.93 13.13 4.66
N SER A 195 -7.89 13.45 5.40
CA SER A 195 -7.97 13.52 6.86
C SER A 195 -7.21 14.74 7.35
N VAL A 196 -7.87 15.49 8.25
CA VAL A 196 -7.31 16.66 8.92
C VAL A 196 -6.97 16.25 10.34
N PHE A 197 -5.69 16.40 10.70
CA PHE A 197 -5.18 16.04 12.01
C PHE A 197 -4.75 17.26 12.82
N GLU A 198 -5.00 17.20 14.11
CA GLU A 198 -4.36 18.02 15.14
C GLU A 198 -3.18 17.24 15.73
N VAL A 199 -2.00 17.87 15.79
CA VAL A 199 -0.85 17.34 16.53
C VAL A 199 -1.17 17.42 18.02
N VAL A 200 -1.04 16.31 18.73
CA VAL A 200 -1.19 16.26 20.18
C VAL A 200 0.13 16.64 20.82
N ASP A 201 0.21 17.87 21.35
CA ASP A 201 1.37 18.32 22.11
C ASP A 201 1.52 17.45 23.36
N THR A 202 2.50 16.57 23.37
CA THR A 202 2.88 15.84 24.57
C THR A 202 3.73 16.77 25.42
N PHE A 203 3.10 17.66 26.19
CA PHE A 203 3.77 18.31 27.31
C PHE A 203 4.09 17.23 28.35
N VAL A 204 5.33 16.74 28.34
CA VAL A 204 5.93 15.98 29.44
C VAL A 204 6.94 16.87 30.14
#